data_AF-A0A5A9VZY4-F1
#
_entry.id   AF-A0A5A9VZY4-F1
#
_cell.length_a   1.000
_cell.length_b   1.000
_cell.length_c   1.000
_cell.angle_alpha   90.00
_cell.angle_beta   90.00
_cell.angle_gamma   90.00
#
_symmetry.space_group_name_H-M   'P 1'
#
loop_
_entity.id
_entity.type
_entity.pdbx_description
1 polymer ?
#
loop_
_entity_poly.entity_id
_entity_poly.type
_entity_poly.pdbx_seq_one_letter_code
_entity_poly.pdbx_strand_id
1 'polypeptide(L)'
;MNHEAWGQTLGQRVKVGKTGILLGAFIGLFSGGWVGLILGGLTGYFIERFLRKATRLAPQQLFFRATFCVMGKIAKADGRVTETEIEFAREVMARMNLNEAAKRRAIEYFNEGKQADFDLAKVLRPLELVLRTRFPLRVMFLELQLQVALADGEMSAAELKIIEEICHLLRFSPLEMQQVAARIRAAHAYAQHHYEWHQQAGAAFDERPLLQDAYGILGVNEQASEAEVKKAWRRLMSQHHPDKLVAKGLPQEMLELAKEKTQEIQSAYERIRKARGWR
;
A
#
# COMPACT_ATOMS: atom_id res chain seq x y z
N MET A 1 28.55 16.43 47.85
CA MET A 1 27.13 16.52 47.43
C MET A 1 27.10 17.12 46.04
N ASN A 2 26.58 16.36 45.08
CA ASN A 2 27.03 16.32 43.68
C ASN A 2 26.39 17.38 42.77
N HIS A 3 27.22 17.98 41.90
CA HIS A 3 26.86 18.90 40.82
C HIS A 3 26.27 18.22 39.56
N GLU A 4 26.00 16.91 39.59
CA GLU A 4 25.57 16.15 38.40
C GLU A 4 24.04 16.03 38.20
N ALA A 5 23.23 16.54 39.14
CA ALA A 5 21.78 16.30 39.14
C ALA A 5 20.95 17.31 38.31
N TRP A 6 21.54 18.40 37.80
CA TRP A 6 20.79 19.44 37.07
C TRP A 6 20.74 19.23 35.54
N GLY A 7 21.60 18.37 34.99
CA GLY A 7 21.66 18.12 33.53
C GLY A 7 20.64 17.12 33.00
N GLN A 8 20.09 16.24 33.85
CA GLN A 8 19.30 15.08 33.39
C GLN A 8 17.77 15.31 33.40
N THR A 9 17.27 16.33 34.11
CA THR A 9 15.82 16.64 34.18
C THR A 9 15.34 17.64 33.12
N LEU A 10 16.25 18.39 32.49
CA LEU A 10 15.95 19.27 31.34
C LEU A 10 15.87 18.50 30.01
N GLY A 11 16.56 17.36 29.90
CA GLY A 11 16.67 16.58 28.65
C GLY A 11 15.45 15.73 28.26
N GLN A 12 14.53 15.44 29.19
CA GLN A 12 13.43 14.49 28.93
C GLN A 12 12.03 15.11 28.68
N ARG A 13 11.91 16.45 28.68
CA ARG A 13 10.68 17.16 28.29
C ARG A 13 10.74 17.86 26.93
N VAL A 14 11.74 17.57 26.10
CA VAL A 14 11.81 18.01 24.70
C VAL A 14 11.14 16.97 23.80
N LYS A 15 9.83 16.77 23.98
CA LYS A 15 9.03 15.87 23.13
C LYS A 15 8.38 16.65 21.99
N VAL A 16 9.03 16.56 20.83
CA VAL A 16 8.49 16.55 19.45
C VAL A 16 7.76 17.80 18.91
N GLY A 17 7.32 18.74 19.76
CA GLY A 17 6.59 19.95 19.33
C GLY A 17 7.33 21.29 19.51
N LYS A 18 8.64 21.26 19.75
CA LYS A 18 9.46 22.48 19.94
C LYS A 18 10.68 22.53 19.02
N THR A 19 10.98 21.45 18.32
CA THR A 19 12.14 21.36 17.43
C THR A 19 12.03 22.32 16.25
N GLY A 20 10.86 22.47 15.62
CA GLY A 20 10.68 23.41 14.50
C GLY A 20 10.82 24.89 14.89
N ILE A 21 10.28 25.27 16.05
CA ILE A 21 10.41 26.64 16.60
C ILE A 21 11.87 26.92 16.97
N LEU A 22 12.54 25.96 17.62
CA LEU A 22 13.94 26.09 18.03
C LEU A 22 14.89 26.12 16.82
N LEU A 23 14.65 25.28 15.80
CA LEU A 23 15.47 25.27 14.57
C LEU A 23 15.28 26.57 13.77
N GLY A 24 14.03 27.03 13.61
CA GLY A 24 13.72 28.29 12.95
C GLY A 24 14.33 29.49 13.68
N ALA A 25 14.18 29.54 15.01
CA ALA A 25 14.78 30.58 15.86
C ALA A 25 16.32 30.55 15.81
N PHE A 26 16.94 29.36 15.76
CA PHE A 26 18.40 29.19 15.66
C PHE A 26 18.95 29.68 14.32
N ILE A 27 18.31 29.31 13.20
CA ILE A 27 18.68 29.78 11.86
C ILE A 27 18.49 31.30 11.73
N GLY A 28 17.40 31.82 12.31
CA GLY A 28 17.12 33.25 12.35
C GLY A 28 18.14 34.05 13.16
N LEU A 29 18.60 33.51 14.30
CA LEU A 29 19.60 34.15 15.15
C LEU A 29 20.94 34.40 14.43
N PHE A 30 21.41 33.41 13.65
CA PHE A 30 22.67 33.52 12.91
C PHE A 30 22.59 34.42 11.66
N SER A 31 21.39 34.66 11.12
CA SER A 31 21.20 35.47 9.92
C SER A 31 20.83 36.94 10.20
N GLY A 32 20.24 37.24 11.36
CA GLY A 32 19.74 38.59 11.67
C GLY A 32 19.68 38.95 13.15
N GLY A 33 20.46 38.27 14.00
CA GLY A 33 20.51 38.54 15.44
C GLY A 33 19.16 38.33 16.13
N TRP A 34 18.85 39.16 17.12
CA TRP A 34 17.62 39.01 17.93
C TRP A 34 16.32 39.22 17.12
N VAL A 35 16.35 40.03 16.07
CA VAL A 35 15.21 40.20 15.14
C VAL A 35 14.99 38.94 14.31
N GLY A 36 16.07 38.36 13.79
CA GLY A 36 16.02 37.09 13.07
C GLY A 36 15.55 35.93 13.95
N LEU A 37 15.91 35.91 15.23
CA LEU A 37 15.42 34.91 16.20
C LEU A 37 13.88 34.92 16.31
N ILE A 38 13.27 36.10 16.41
CA ILE A 38 11.81 36.25 16.51
C ILE A 38 11.13 35.80 15.21
N LEU A 39 11.62 36.26 14.06
CA LEU A 39 11.05 35.89 12.76
C LEU A 39 11.22 34.42 12.43
N GLY A 40 12.38 33.85 12.74
CA GLY A 40 12.66 32.42 12.58
C GLY A 40 11.81 31.55 13.50
N GLY A 41 11.60 31.98 14.76
CA GLY A 41 10.70 31.32 15.69
C GLY A 41 9.24 31.36 15.25
N LEU A 42 8.77 32.50 14.72
CA LEU A 42 7.42 32.65 14.15
C LEU A 42 7.25 31.76 12.91
N THR A 43 8.22 31.76 12.01
CA THR A 43 8.20 30.92 10.80
C THR A 43 8.16 29.43 11.17
N GLY A 44 8.99 29.01 12.12
CA GLY A 44 8.97 27.65 12.67
C GLY A 44 7.63 27.30 13.33
N TYR A 45 7.02 28.24 14.07
CA TYR A 45 5.70 28.08 14.67
C TYR A 45 4.60 27.92 13.62
N PHE A 46 4.61 28.71 12.55
CA PHE A 46 3.63 28.62 11.46
C PHE A 46 3.79 27.33 10.65
N ILE A 47 5.02 26.93 10.33
CA ILE A 47 5.33 25.66 9.66
C ILE A 47 4.86 24.48 10.53
N GLU A 48 5.14 24.51 11.83
CA GLU A 48 4.73 23.47 12.75
C GLU A 48 3.21 23.43 12.94
N ARG A 49 2.54 24.59 12.97
CA ARG A 49 1.07 24.67 13.04
C ARG A 49 0.43 24.18 11.74
N PHE A 50 1.03 24.48 10.58
CA PHE A 50 0.61 23.95 9.29
C PHE A 50 0.78 22.43 9.22
N LEU A 51 1.95 21.91 9.64
CA LEU A 51 2.20 20.47 9.79
C LEU A 51 1.21 19.83 10.78
N ARG A 52 0.95 20.45 11.94
CA ARG A 52 -0.01 19.94 12.93
C ARG A 52 -1.46 19.93 12.43
N LYS A 53 -1.84 20.93 11.63
CA LYS A 53 -3.16 20.99 10.97
C LYS A 53 -3.25 19.93 9.85
N ALA A 54 -2.14 19.62 9.19
CA ALA A 54 -2.01 18.53 8.23
C ALA A 54 -1.95 17.12 8.89
N THR A 55 -1.56 16.99 10.17
CA THR A 55 -1.51 15.70 10.89
C THR A 55 -2.84 15.23 11.48
N ARG A 56 -3.99 15.84 11.13
CA ARG A 56 -5.32 15.28 11.44
C ARG A 56 -5.80 14.24 10.42
N LEU A 57 -4.94 13.81 9.50
CA LEU A 57 -5.27 12.77 8.54
C LEU A 57 -5.25 11.41 9.24
N ALA A 58 -6.41 10.77 9.37
CA ALA A 58 -6.53 9.39 9.81
C ALA A 58 -6.13 8.46 8.65
N PRO A 59 -4.92 7.87 8.64
CA PRO A 59 -4.40 7.12 7.49
C PRO A 59 -5.35 5.99 7.07
N GLN A 60 -5.92 5.33 8.06
CA GLN A 60 -6.85 4.23 7.91
C GLN A 60 -8.13 4.67 7.19
N GLN A 61 -8.73 5.80 7.60
CA GLN A 61 -9.96 6.28 6.97
C GLN A 61 -9.72 6.76 5.53
N LEU A 62 -8.58 7.42 5.29
CA LEU A 62 -8.20 7.85 3.95
C LEU A 62 -7.95 6.67 3.03
N PHE A 63 -7.23 5.65 3.51
CA PHE A 63 -6.98 4.43 2.77
C PHE A 63 -8.30 3.73 2.44
N PHE A 64 -9.14 3.49 3.45
CA PHE A 64 -10.44 2.83 3.29
C PHE A 64 -11.34 3.56 2.29
N ARG A 65 -11.51 4.88 2.42
CA ARG A 65 -12.30 5.67 1.47
C ARG A 65 -11.73 5.62 0.07
N ALA A 66 -10.42 5.87 -0.07
CA ALA A 66 -9.77 5.88 -1.38
C ALA A 66 -9.89 4.52 -2.08
N THR A 67 -9.75 3.39 -1.36
CA THR A 67 -9.90 2.05 -1.94
C THR A 67 -11.26 1.90 -2.60
N PHE A 68 -12.36 2.15 -1.88
CA PHE A 68 -13.70 1.93 -2.44
C PHE A 68 -14.07 2.98 -3.49
N CYS A 69 -13.69 4.25 -3.33
CA CYS A 69 -13.91 5.25 -4.38
C CYS A 69 -13.17 4.92 -5.68
N VAL A 70 -11.94 4.45 -5.58
CA VAL A 70 -11.14 4.11 -6.76
C VAL A 70 -11.69 2.86 -7.45
N MET A 71 -12.07 1.82 -6.68
CA MET A 71 -12.77 0.66 -7.24
C MET A 71 -14.05 1.06 -7.97
N GLY A 72 -14.84 1.99 -7.41
CA GLY A 72 -16.05 2.51 -8.06
C GLY A 72 -15.76 3.28 -9.35
N LYS A 73 -14.65 4.03 -9.41
CA LYS A 73 -14.22 4.75 -10.61
C LYS A 73 -13.76 3.80 -11.70
N ILE A 74 -12.97 2.76 -11.35
CA ILE A 74 -12.52 1.71 -12.27
C ILE A 74 -13.73 0.96 -12.85
N ALA A 75 -14.63 0.48 -11.99
CA ALA A 75 -15.83 -0.25 -12.41
C ALA A 75 -16.79 0.55 -13.31
N LYS A 76 -16.67 1.88 -13.33
CA LYS A 76 -17.49 2.74 -14.21
C LYS A 76 -16.77 3.14 -15.51
N ALA A 77 -15.50 2.81 -15.67
CA ALA A 77 -14.64 3.29 -16.75
C ALA A 77 -15.26 3.06 -18.14
N ASP A 78 -15.82 1.86 -18.36
CA ASP A 78 -16.43 1.46 -19.64
C ASP A 78 -17.95 1.75 -19.72
N GLY A 79 -18.47 2.54 -18.78
CA GLY A 79 -19.85 3.02 -18.79
C GLY A 79 -20.89 2.01 -18.27
N ARG A 80 -20.55 0.73 -18.13
CA ARG A 80 -21.38 -0.30 -17.49
C ARG A 80 -20.57 -1.03 -16.43
N VAL A 81 -21.18 -1.16 -15.25
CA VAL A 81 -20.62 -1.98 -14.16
C VAL A 81 -20.99 -3.44 -14.43
N THR A 82 -20.02 -4.33 -14.44
CA THR A 82 -20.23 -5.77 -14.68
C THR A 82 -20.61 -6.50 -13.38
N GLU A 83 -21.17 -7.71 -13.50
CA GLU A 83 -21.45 -8.55 -12.34
C GLU A 83 -20.17 -8.99 -11.64
N THR A 84 -19.10 -9.26 -12.41
CA THR A 84 -17.77 -9.61 -11.90
C THR A 84 -17.18 -8.51 -11.03
N GLU A 85 -17.29 -7.24 -11.44
CA GLU A 85 -16.82 -6.09 -10.64
C GLU A 85 -17.59 -5.93 -9.33
N ILE A 86 -18.91 -6.17 -9.37
CA ILE A 86 -19.77 -6.12 -8.18
C ILE A 86 -19.39 -7.26 -7.22
N GLU A 87 -19.21 -8.46 -7.74
CA GLU A 87 -18.84 -9.62 -6.93
C GLU A 87 -17.46 -9.44 -6.31
N PHE A 88 -16.48 -8.93 -7.07
CA PHE A 88 -15.18 -8.59 -6.53
C PHE A 88 -15.27 -7.56 -5.39
N ALA A 89 -16.06 -6.48 -5.58
CA ALA A 89 -16.26 -5.51 -4.50
C ALA A 89 -16.88 -6.14 -3.24
N ARG A 90 -17.78 -7.11 -3.40
CA ARG A 90 -18.35 -7.88 -2.28
C ARG A 90 -17.34 -8.80 -1.64
N GLU A 91 -16.54 -9.51 -2.42
CA GLU A 91 -15.47 -10.38 -1.94
C GLU A 91 -14.45 -9.60 -1.11
N VAL A 92 -14.03 -8.43 -1.59
CA VAL A 92 -13.15 -7.51 -0.86
C VAL A 92 -13.77 -7.08 0.47
N MET A 93 -15.05 -6.73 0.50
CA MET A 93 -15.76 -6.41 1.75
C MET A 93 -15.88 -7.62 2.70
N ALA A 94 -16.07 -8.81 2.16
CA ALA A 94 -16.18 -10.06 2.93
C ALA A 94 -14.82 -10.44 3.54
N ARG A 95 -13.74 -10.41 2.75
CA ARG A 95 -12.37 -10.67 3.18
C ARG A 95 -11.90 -9.67 4.23
N MET A 96 -12.34 -8.42 4.14
CA MET A 96 -12.09 -7.42 5.17
C MET A 96 -12.88 -7.63 6.48
N ASN A 97 -13.76 -8.62 6.54
CA ASN A 97 -14.65 -8.89 7.67
C ASN A 97 -15.38 -7.62 8.14
N LEU A 98 -15.89 -6.82 7.20
CA LEU A 98 -16.52 -5.54 7.51
C LEU A 98 -17.79 -5.76 8.35
N ASN A 99 -17.93 -5.01 9.43
CA ASN A 99 -19.22 -4.91 10.11
C ASN A 99 -20.24 -4.14 9.23
N GLU A 100 -21.52 -4.23 9.58
CA GLU A 100 -22.60 -3.62 8.77
C GLU A 100 -22.44 -2.11 8.57
N ALA A 101 -21.91 -1.38 9.56
CA ALA A 101 -21.66 0.05 9.42
C ALA A 101 -20.51 0.35 8.44
N ALA A 102 -19.43 -0.44 8.48
CA ALA A 102 -18.32 -0.32 7.56
C ALA A 102 -18.70 -0.73 6.13
N LYS A 103 -19.51 -1.78 5.96
CA LYS A 103 -20.09 -2.16 4.66
C LYS A 103 -20.90 -1.03 4.05
N ARG A 104 -21.79 -0.39 4.82
CA ARG A 104 -22.58 0.76 4.33
C ARG A 104 -21.68 1.90 3.82
N ARG A 105 -20.66 2.28 4.60
CA ARG A 105 -19.67 3.29 4.17
C ARG A 105 -18.89 2.87 2.92
N ALA A 106 -18.49 1.60 2.83
CA ALA A 106 -17.81 1.08 1.65
C ALA A 106 -18.68 1.21 0.39
N ILE A 107 -19.97 0.87 0.49
CA ILE A 107 -20.95 1.02 -0.60
C ILE A 107 -21.16 2.50 -0.95
N GLU A 108 -21.26 3.38 0.04
CA GLU A 108 -21.36 4.84 -0.18
C GLU A 108 -20.14 5.36 -0.95
N TYR A 109 -18.93 5.01 -0.52
CA TYR A 109 -17.69 5.42 -1.21
C TYR A 109 -17.55 4.83 -2.60
N PHE A 110 -17.97 3.58 -2.80
CA PHE A 110 -18.01 2.96 -4.12
C PHE A 110 -18.97 3.70 -5.06
N ASN A 111 -20.16 4.05 -4.57
CA ASN A 111 -21.14 4.83 -5.34
C ASN A 111 -20.68 6.28 -5.59
N GLU A 112 -19.95 6.88 -4.67
CA GLU A 112 -19.27 8.18 -4.87
C GLU A 112 -18.25 8.08 -6.01
N GLY A 113 -17.44 7.02 -6.03
CA GLY A 113 -16.44 6.77 -7.09
C GLY A 113 -17.04 6.56 -8.48
N LYS A 114 -18.26 6.01 -8.54
CA LYS A 114 -19.01 5.78 -9.80
C LYS A 114 -19.58 7.05 -10.43
N GLN A 115 -19.55 8.20 -9.74
CA GLN A 115 -20.07 9.43 -10.33
C GLN A 115 -19.21 9.84 -11.54
N ALA A 116 -19.85 10.30 -12.62
CA ALA A 116 -19.16 10.61 -13.88
C ALA A 116 -18.10 11.72 -13.71
N ASP A 117 -18.40 12.71 -12.87
CA ASP A 117 -17.56 13.84 -12.49
C ASP A 117 -16.65 13.57 -11.28
N PHE A 118 -16.55 12.31 -10.83
CA PHE A 118 -15.69 11.95 -9.72
C PHE A 118 -14.21 12.23 -10.06
N ASP A 119 -13.58 13.05 -9.21
CA ASP A 119 -12.20 13.46 -9.30
C ASP A 119 -11.33 12.64 -8.33
N LEU A 120 -10.50 11.75 -8.89
CA LEU A 120 -9.60 10.87 -8.14
C LEU A 120 -8.62 11.65 -7.27
N ALA A 121 -8.22 12.86 -7.69
CA ALA A 121 -7.27 13.66 -6.94
C ALA A 121 -7.81 14.08 -5.57
N LYS A 122 -9.14 14.21 -5.40
CA LYS A 122 -9.78 14.56 -4.12
C LYS A 122 -9.52 13.53 -3.03
N VAL A 123 -9.45 12.25 -3.39
CA VAL A 123 -9.21 11.15 -2.44
C VAL A 123 -7.75 10.71 -2.42
N LEU A 124 -7.04 10.78 -3.55
CA LEU A 124 -5.67 10.29 -3.66
C LEU A 124 -4.61 11.29 -3.20
N ARG A 125 -4.81 12.61 -3.31
CA ARG A 125 -3.80 13.58 -2.81
C ARG A 125 -3.65 13.54 -1.29
N PRO A 126 -4.72 13.53 -0.48
CA PRO A 126 -4.59 13.36 0.97
C PRO A 126 -3.95 12.01 1.33
N LEU A 127 -4.28 10.96 0.57
CA LEU A 127 -3.69 9.64 0.75
C LEU A 127 -2.18 9.65 0.42
N GLU A 128 -1.75 10.29 -0.68
CA GLU A 128 -0.34 10.39 -1.07
C GLU A 128 0.51 11.02 0.03
N LEU A 129 0.04 12.11 0.64
CA LEU A 129 0.75 12.80 1.73
C LEU A 129 1.04 11.85 2.91
N VAL A 130 0.09 10.95 3.17
CA VAL A 130 0.21 9.91 4.20
C VAL A 130 1.11 8.78 3.70
N LEU A 131 0.96 8.32 2.45
CA LEU A 131 1.68 7.16 1.94
C LEU A 131 3.12 7.46 1.47
N ARG A 132 3.50 8.75 1.34
CA ARG A 132 4.78 9.20 0.77
C ARG A 132 6.01 8.50 1.36
N THR A 133 6.05 8.31 2.68
CA THR A 133 7.16 7.64 3.38
C THR A 133 6.86 6.18 3.71
N ARG A 134 5.69 5.68 3.30
CA ARG A 134 5.13 4.37 3.67
C ARG A 134 5.00 3.48 2.44
N PHE A 135 6.11 3.30 1.75
CA PHE A 135 6.20 2.54 0.49
C PHE A 135 5.38 1.23 0.46
N PRO A 136 5.41 0.36 1.50
CA PRO A 136 4.66 -0.89 1.44
C PRO A 136 3.13 -0.71 1.39
N LEU A 137 2.58 0.30 2.08
CA LEU A 137 1.16 0.60 1.98
C LEU A 137 0.78 1.13 0.61
N ARG A 138 1.66 1.94 0.02
CA ARG A 138 1.46 2.45 -1.34
C ARG A 138 1.38 1.30 -2.35
N VAL A 139 2.32 0.35 -2.27
CA VAL A 139 2.32 -0.86 -3.11
C VAL A 139 1.05 -1.66 -2.88
N MET A 140 0.67 -1.93 -1.63
CA MET A 140 -0.53 -2.72 -1.34
C MET A 140 -1.81 -2.04 -1.83
N PHE A 141 -1.88 -0.70 -1.75
CA PHE A 141 -3.00 0.05 -2.33
C PHE A 141 -3.14 -0.21 -3.83
N LEU A 142 -2.04 -0.08 -4.58
CA LEU A 142 -2.04 -0.32 -6.03
C LEU A 142 -2.33 -1.78 -6.37
N GLU A 143 -1.81 -2.74 -5.59
CA GLU A 143 -2.12 -4.16 -5.74
C GLU A 143 -3.63 -4.42 -5.63
N LEU A 144 -4.31 -3.83 -4.64
CA LEU A 144 -5.76 -3.95 -4.50
C LEU A 144 -6.52 -3.39 -5.71
N GLN A 145 -6.07 -2.27 -6.28
CA GLN A 145 -6.75 -1.70 -7.44
C GLN A 145 -6.50 -2.51 -8.72
N LEU A 146 -5.29 -3.03 -8.90
CA LEU A 146 -4.92 -3.83 -10.07
C LEU A 146 -5.55 -5.22 -10.06
N GLN A 147 -5.85 -5.79 -8.89
CA GLN A 147 -6.57 -7.07 -8.79
C GLN A 147 -7.94 -7.00 -9.47
N VAL A 148 -8.66 -5.88 -9.32
CA VAL A 148 -9.93 -5.63 -10.03
C VAL A 148 -9.69 -5.63 -11.54
N ALA A 149 -8.81 -4.74 -11.99
CA ALA A 149 -8.60 -4.44 -13.41
C ALA A 149 -7.94 -5.58 -14.19
N LEU A 150 -7.42 -6.61 -13.51
CA LEU A 150 -6.77 -7.78 -14.12
C LEU A 150 -7.55 -9.08 -13.93
N ALA A 151 -8.74 -9.04 -13.33
CA ALA A 151 -9.57 -10.22 -13.10
C ALA A 151 -10.06 -10.85 -14.41
N ASP A 152 -10.45 -10.02 -15.38
CA ASP A 152 -10.96 -10.46 -16.69
C ASP A 152 -9.86 -10.63 -17.76
N GLY A 153 -8.58 -10.56 -17.36
CA GLY A 153 -7.41 -10.85 -18.21
C GLY A 153 -6.95 -9.71 -19.12
N GLU A 154 -7.85 -8.84 -19.56
CA GLU A 154 -7.52 -7.63 -20.35
C GLU A 154 -8.14 -6.38 -19.71
N MET A 155 -7.31 -5.36 -19.52
CA MET A 155 -7.74 -4.07 -19.00
C MET A 155 -8.13 -3.17 -20.17
N SER A 156 -9.29 -2.53 -20.08
CA SER A 156 -9.73 -1.61 -21.12
C SER A 156 -8.85 -0.36 -21.18
N ALA A 157 -8.87 0.33 -22.32
CA ALA A 157 -8.14 1.59 -22.46
C ALA A 157 -8.63 2.69 -21.49
N ALA A 158 -9.88 2.59 -21.02
CA ALA A 158 -10.45 3.52 -20.05
C ALA A 158 -9.94 3.23 -18.62
N GLU A 159 -9.92 1.94 -18.24
CA GLU A 159 -9.35 1.50 -16.96
C GLU A 159 -7.85 1.78 -16.88
N LEU A 160 -7.11 1.54 -17.97
CA LEU A 160 -5.67 1.82 -18.02
C LEU A 160 -5.36 3.28 -17.73
N LYS A 161 -6.14 4.21 -18.29
CA LYS A 161 -6.00 5.65 -18.01
C LYS A 161 -6.22 5.98 -16.53
N ILE A 162 -7.18 5.32 -15.88
CA ILE A 162 -7.44 5.49 -14.45
C ILE A 162 -6.26 4.96 -13.63
N ILE A 163 -5.73 3.79 -13.97
CA ILE A 163 -4.54 3.22 -13.32
C ILE A 163 -3.32 4.13 -13.50
N GLU A 164 -3.09 4.67 -14.70
CA GLU A 164 -2.02 5.63 -14.97
C GLU A 164 -2.17 6.90 -14.11
N GLU A 165 -3.39 7.43 -13.98
CA GLU A 165 -3.68 8.58 -13.13
C GLU A 165 -3.40 8.27 -11.65
N ILE A 166 -3.82 7.09 -11.16
CA ILE A 166 -3.52 6.62 -9.79
C ILE A 166 -2.01 6.52 -9.58
N CYS A 167 -1.28 5.93 -10.53
CA CYS A 167 0.16 5.79 -10.48
C CYS A 167 0.85 7.15 -10.43
N HIS A 168 0.42 8.10 -11.24
CA HIS A 168 0.93 9.47 -11.23
C HIS A 168 0.65 10.18 -9.90
N LEU A 169 -0.59 10.13 -9.40
CA LEU A 169 -1.00 10.77 -8.16
C LEU A 169 -0.30 10.18 -6.93
N LEU A 170 -0.01 8.88 -6.92
CA LEU A 170 0.71 8.20 -5.83
C LEU A 170 2.23 8.16 -6.04
N ARG A 171 2.75 8.73 -7.14
CA ARG A 171 4.18 8.80 -7.47
C ARG A 171 4.83 7.43 -7.65
N PHE A 172 4.19 6.56 -8.41
CA PHE A 172 4.80 5.35 -8.95
C PHE A 172 5.58 5.70 -10.22
N SER A 173 6.78 5.18 -10.33
CA SER A 173 7.51 5.10 -11.59
C SER A 173 6.90 4.03 -12.50
N PRO A 174 7.09 4.15 -13.83
CA PRO A 174 6.64 3.11 -14.78
C PRO A 174 7.20 1.72 -14.45
N LEU A 175 8.46 1.66 -13.98
CA LEU A 175 9.10 0.40 -13.58
C LEU A 175 8.41 -0.22 -12.36
N GLU A 176 8.10 0.57 -11.33
CA GLU A 176 7.37 0.07 -10.16
C GLU A 176 5.98 -0.45 -10.55
N MET A 177 5.26 0.29 -11.40
CA MET A 177 3.95 -0.14 -11.91
C MET A 177 4.06 -1.49 -12.64
N GLN A 178 5.02 -1.64 -13.56
CA GLN A 178 5.24 -2.88 -14.29
C GLN A 178 5.57 -4.05 -13.35
N GLN A 179 6.40 -3.83 -12.33
CA GLN A 179 6.76 -4.85 -11.34
C GLN A 179 5.56 -5.26 -10.48
N VAL A 180 4.67 -4.33 -10.12
CA VAL A 180 3.44 -4.65 -9.38
C VAL A 180 2.50 -5.45 -10.27
N ALA A 181 2.23 -4.98 -11.49
CA ALA A 181 1.33 -5.64 -12.42
C ALA A 181 1.81 -7.06 -12.79
N ALA A 182 3.11 -7.25 -13.02
CA ALA A 182 3.68 -8.57 -13.30
C ALA A 182 3.49 -9.54 -12.14
N ARG A 183 3.70 -9.10 -10.89
CA ARG A 183 3.47 -9.92 -9.70
C ARG A 183 2.00 -10.28 -9.51
N ILE A 184 1.07 -9.37 -9.80
CA ILE A 184 -0.37 -9.65 -9.71
C ILE A 184 -0.80 -10.67 -10.78
N ARG A 185 -0.34 -10.53 -12.03
CA ARG A 185 -0.60 -11.54 -13.07
C ARG A 185 -0.06 -12.92 -12.68
N ALA A 186 1.16 -12.98 -12.17
CA ALA A 186 1.75 -14.23 -11.68
C ALA A 186 0.97 -14.81 -10.48
N ALA A 187 0.47 -13.97 -9.57
CA ALA A 187 -0.36 -14.42 -8.45
C ALA A 187 -1.69 -15.02 -8.91
N HIS A 188 -2.38 -14.38 -9.87
CA HIS A 188 -3.62 -14.91 -10.44
C HIS A 188 -3.38 -16.24 -11.17
N ALA A 189 -2.35 -16.32 -12.03
CA ALA A 189 -1.98 -17.55 -12.73
C ALA A 189 -1.60 -18.68 -11.73
N TYR A 190 -0.81 -18.36 -10.70
CA TYR A 190 -0.46 -19.32 -9.65
C TYR A 190 -1.70 -19.85 -8.93
N ALA A 191 -2.67 -18.99 -8.58
CA ALA A 191 -3.89 -19.41 -7.90
C ALA A 191 -4.73 -20.37 -8.76
N GLN A 192 -4.86 -20.08 -10.06
CA GLN A 192 -5.56 -20.93 -11.03
C GLN A 192 -4.87 -22.29 -11.18
N HIS A 193 -3.57 -22.31 -11.51
CA HIS A 193 -2.80 -23.54 -11.68
C HIS A 193 -2.71 -24.34 -10.36
N HIS A 194 -2.66 -23.68 -9.21
CA HIS A 194 -2.64 -24.34 -7.91
C HIS A 194 -3.97 -25.06 -7.63
N TYR A 195 -5.11 -24.48 -7.99
CA TYR A 195 -6.41 -25.12 -7.86
C TYR A 195 -6.52 -26.37 -8.77
N GLU A 196 -6.07 -26.27 -10.02
CA GLU A 196 -6.02 -27.40 -10.96
C GLU A 196 -5.12 -28.53 -10.46
N TRP A 197 -3.95 -28.18 -9.91
CA TRP A 197 -3.01 -29.14 -9.32
C TRP A 197 -3.65 -29.95 -8.18
N HIS A 198 -4.44 -29.31 -7.31
CA HIS A 198 -5.15 -30.01 -6.22
C HIS A 198 -6.27 -30.92 -6.72
N GLN A 199 -6.99 -30.55 -7.79
CA GLN A 199 -8.07 -31.38 -8.33
C GLN A 199 -7.57 -32.60 -9.11
N GLN A 200 -6.44 -32.48 -9.79
CA GLN A 200 -5.89 -33.52 -10.67
C GLN A 200 -4.74 -34.31 -10.01
N ALA A 201 -4.66 -34.30 -8.67
CA ALA A 201 -3.66 -35.02 -7.89
C ALA A 201 -3.78 -36.55 -8.04
N GLY A 202 -3.38 -37.06 -9.21
CA GLY A 202 -3.49 -38.47 -9.59
C GLY A 202 -2.84 -38.83 -10.93
N ALA A 203 -2.58 -37.87 -11.84
CA ALA A 203 -1.86 -38.13 -13.09
C ALA A 203 -1.00 -36.92 -13.50
N ALA A 204 0.23 -37.20 -13.96
CA ALA A 204 1.23 -36.31 -14.56
C ALA A 204 0.85 -34.82 -14.79
N PHE A 205 0.66 -34.06 -13.71
CA PHE A 205 0.49 -32.61 -13.81
C PHE A 205 1.85 -31.98 -14.10
N ASP A 206 1.92 -31.15 -15.14
CA ASP A 206 3.11 -30.39 -15.44
C ASP A 206 3.27 -29.26 -14.42
N GLU A 207 4.20 -29.39 -13.47
CA GLU A 207 4.44 -28.36 -12.45
C GLU A 207 5.21 -27.13 -12.99
N ARG A 208 5.66 -27.14 -14.26
CA ARG A 208 6.45 -26.02 -14.82
C ARG A 208 5.71 -24.67 -14.79
N PRO A 209 4.44 -24.54 -15.20
CA PRO A 209 3.71 -23.28 -15.13
C PRO A 209 3.58 -22.77 -13.69
N LEU A 210 3.25 -23.67 -12.75
CA LEU A 210 3.13 -23.33 -11.33
C LEU A 210 4.45 -22.82 -10.74
N LEU A 211 5.58 -23.39 -11.16
CA LEU A 211 6.90 -22.94 -10.75
C LEU A 211 7.26 -21.58 -11.38
N GLN A 212 6.95 -21.38 -12.66
CA GLN A 212 7.14 -20.10 -13.35
C GLN A 212 6.36 -18.97 -12.66
N ASP A 213 5.10 -19.22 -12.32
CA ASP A 213 4.26 -18.26 -11.61
C ASP A 213 4.80 -17.95 -10.20
N ALA A 214 5.33 -18.96 -9.50
CA ALA A 214 5.96 -18.75 -8.19
C ALA A 214 7.17 -17.78 -8.27
N TYR A 215 8.01 -17.90 -9.30
CA TYR A 215 9.08 -16.94 -9.56
C TYR A 215 8.53 -15.55 -9.89
N GLY A 216 7.44 -15.50 -10.67
CA GLY A 216 6.71 -14.28 -10.99
C GLY A 216 6.17 -13.56 -9.75
N ILE A 217 5.58 -14.27 -8.78
CA ILE A 217 5.11 -13.70 -7.50
C ILE A 217 6.25 -13.03 -6.73
N LEU A 218 7.42 -13.68 -6.67
CA LEU A 218 8.60 -13.13 -6.01
C LEU A 218 9.28 -12.00 -6.81
N GLY A 219 8.95 -11.88 -8.09
CA GLY A 219 9.52 -10.90 -9.01
C GLY A 219 11.00 -11.18 -9.30
N VAL A 220 11.35 -12.45 -9.46
CA VAL A 220 12.72 -12.90 -9.77
C VAL A 220 12.72 -13.83 -10.99
N ASN A 221 13.87 -13.96 -11.65
CA ASN A 221 14.02 -14.86 -12.80
C ASN A 221 14.08 -16.32 -12.34
N GLU A 222 13.67 -17.27 -13.19
CA GLU A 222 13.75 -18.71 -12.91
C GLU A 222 15.19 -19.19 -12.65
N GLN A 223 16.18 -18.53 -13.25
CA GLN A 223 17.61 -18.80 -13.09
C GLN A 223 18.21 -18.13 -11.84
N ALA A 224 17.40 -17.41 -11.04
CA ALA A 224 17.87 -16.72 -9.84
C ALA A 224 18.48 -17.71 -8.84
N SER A 225 19.58 -17.30 -8.22
CA SER A 225 20.24 -18.05 -7.15
C SER A 225 19.37 -18.14 -5.90
N GLU A 226 19.65 -19.12 -5.03
CA GLU A 226 18.97 -19.26 -3.73
C GLU A 226 19.02 -17.95 -2.93
N ALA A 227 20.18 -17.28 -2.92
CA ALA A 227 20.37 -16.03 -2.21
C ALA A 227 19.45 -14.91 -2.74
N GLU A 228 19.27 -14.82 -4.06
CA GLU A 228 18.39 -13.84 -4.69
C GLU A 228 16.92 -14.13 -4.39
N VAL A 229 16.49 -15.38 -4.52
CA VAL A 229 15.12 -15.80 -4.19
C VAL A 229 14.81 -15.51 -2.71
N LYS A 230 15.71 -15.91 -1.80
CA LYS A 230 15.54 -15.69 -0.36
C LYS A 230 15.54 -14.20 -0.01
N LYS A 231 16.35 -13.39 -0.68
CA LYS A 231 16.35 -11.92 -0.53
C LYS A 231 15.02 -11.31 -0.98
N ALA A 232 14.49 -11.73 -2.13
CA ALA A 232 13.21 -11.26 -2.65
C ALA A 232 12.05 -11.65 -1.72
N TRP A 233 12.01 -12.91 -1.28
CA TRP A 233 11.04 -13.40 -0.30
C TRP A 233 11.07 -12.58 1.00
N ARG A 234 12.24 -12.40 1.65
CA ARG A 234 12.35 -11.60 2.88
C ARG A 234 11.90 -10.16 2.68
N ARG A 235 12.24 -9.55 1.54
CA ARG A 235 11.81 -8.20 1.17
C ARG A 235 10.28 -8.13 1.10
N LEU A 236 9.65 -9.04 0.36
CA LEU A 236 8.20 -9.08 0.19
C LEU A 236 7.47 -9.39 1.50
N MET A 237 7.95 -10.34 2.30
CA MET A 237 7.41 -10.62 3.64
C MET A 237 7.49 -9.40 4.55
N SER A 238 8.62 -8.67 4.54
CA SER A 238 8.73 -7.44 5.32
C SER A 238 7.83 -6.32 4.81
N GLN A 239 7.48 -6.30 3.53
CA GLN A 239 6.60 -5.30 2.94
C GLN A 239 5.13 -5.61 3.26
N HIS A 240 4.72 -6.88 3.22
CA HIS A 240 3.32 -7.29 3.35
C HIS A 240 2.94 -7.80 4.76
N HIS A 241 3.88 -7.82 5.72
CA HIS A 241 3.57 -8.28 7.07
C HIS A 241 2.43 -7.45 7.70
N PRO A 242 1.35 -8.10 8.19
CA PRO A 242 0.17 -7.41 8.72
C PRO A 242 0.51 -6.38 9.81
N ASP A 243 1.30 -6.79 10.82
CA ASP A 243 1.70 -5.89 11.91
C ASP A 243 2.47 -4.65 11.42
N LYS A 244 3.37 -4.82 10.44
CA LYS A 244 4.15 -3.70 9.89
C LYS A 244 3.28 -2.76 9.09
N LEU A 245 2.24 -3.26 8.42
CA LEU A 245 1.30 -2.45 7.66
C LEU A 245 0.34 -1.70 8.58
N VAL A 246 -0.17 -2.33 9.63
CA VAL A 246 -1.00 -1.66 10.66
C VAL A 246 -0.22 -0.55 11.36
N ALA A 247 1.03 -0.81 11.75
CA ALA A 247 1.91 0.23 12.31
C ALA A 247 2.15 1.41 11.35
N LYS A 248 1.97 1.20 10.04
CA LYS A 248 2.06 2.24 9.02
C LYS A 248 0.71 2.90 8.72
N GLY A 249 -0.40 2.42 9.26
CA GLY A 249 -1.72 3.02 9.08
C GLY A 249 -2.66 2.26 8.14
N LEU A 250 -2.41 0.95 7.93
CA LEU A 250 -3.41 0.07 7.33
C LEU A 250 -4.69 0.07 8.17
N PRO A 251 -5.89 0.14 7.57
CA PRO A 251 -7.14 -0.11 8.29
C PRO A 251 -7.14 -1.50 8.92
N GLN A 252 -7.72 -1.61 10.11
CA GLN A 252 -7.80 -2.89 10.82
C GLN A 252 -8.60 -3.92 10.01
N GLU A 253 -9.60 -3.42 9.28
CA GLU A 253 -10.44 -4.17 8.36
C GLU A 253 -9.63 -4.86 7.25
N MET A 254 -8.44 -4.35 6.89
CA MET A 254 -7.64 -4.90 5.79
C MET A 254 -6.54 -5.86 6.25
N LEU A 255 -6.56 -6.25 7.52
CA LEU A 255 -5.56 -7.17 8.08
C LEU A 255 -5.58 -8.54 7.40
N GLU A 256 -6.76 -9.07 7.10
CA GLU A 256 -6.88 -10.38 6.45
C GLU A 256 -6.29 -10.36 5.04
N LEU A 257 -6.51 -9.28 4.27
CA LEU A 257 -5.89 -9.09 2.95
C LEU A 257 -4.35 -9.13 3.02
N ALA A 258 -3.77 -8.49 4.04
CA ALA A 258 -2.33 -8.53 4.25
C ALA A 258 -1.84 -9.94 4.62
N LYS A 259 -2.60 -10.68 5.45
CA LYS A 259 -2.27 -12.06 5.82
C LYS A 259 -2.31 -12.99 4.62
N GLU A 260 -3.38 -12.94 3.83
CA GLU A 260 -3.51 -13.69 2.58
C GLU A 260 -2.32 -13.42 1.65
N LYS A 261 -1.94 -12.14 1.50
CA LYS A 261 -0.78 -11.78 0.68
C LYS A 261 0.52 -12.39 1.20
N THR A 262 0.73 -12.40 2.51
CA THR A 262 1.92 -13.08 3.08
C THR A 262 1.89 -14.60 2.89
N GLN A 263 0.72 -15.22 2.94
CA GLN A 263 0.57 -16.66 2.69
C GLN A 263 0.84 -16.99 1.22
N GLU A 264 0.36 -16.18 0.28
CA GLU A 264 0.65 -16.29 -1.15
C GLU A 264 2.16 -16.23 -1.41
N ILE A 265 2.84 -15.21 -0.86
CA ILE A 265 4.29 -15.04 -0.96
C ILE A 265 5.04 -16.24 -0.36
N GLN A 266 4.58 -16.74 0.79
CA GLN A 266 5.18 -17.91 1.43
C GLN A 266 5.00 -19.17 0.59
N SER A 267 3.80 -19.39 0.05
CA SER A 267 3.49 -20.55 -0.80
C SER A 267 4.38 -20.58 -2.04
N ALA A 268 4.55 -19.43 -2.71
CA ALA A 268 5.44 -19.30 -3.87
C ALA A 268 6.90 -19.62 -3.50
N TYR A 269 7.39 -19.09 -2.38
CA TYR A 269 8.75 -19.38 -1.91
C TYR A 269 8.95 -20.87 -1.59
N GLU A 270 8.02 -21.49 -0.86
CA GLU A 270 8.11 -22.93 -0.54
C GLU A 270 8.05 -23.80 -1.79
N ARG A 271 7.25 -23.41 -2.79
CA ARG A 271 7.20 -24.11 -4.09
C ARG A 271 8.56 -24.10 -4.78
N ILE A 272 9.19 -22.93 -4.89
CA ILE A 272 10.53 -22.79 -5.49
C ILE A 272 11.56 -23.60 -4.68
N ARG A 273 11.54 -23.44 -3.35
CA ARG A 273 12.46 -24.13 -2.43
C ARG A 273 12.38 -25.64 -2.60
N LYS A 274 11.16 -26.19 -2.65
CA LYS A 274 10.90 -27.63 -2.87
C LYS A 274 11.38 -28.09 -4.24
N ALA A 275 11.04 -27.37 -5.31
CA ALA A 275 11.41 -27.73 -6.68
C ALA A 275 12.92 -27.70 -6.91
N ARG A 276 13.65 -26.80 -6.25
CA ARG A 276 15.11 -26.65 -6.34
C ARG A 276 15.90 -27.49 -5.31
N GLY A 277 15.22 -28.12 -4.35
CA GLY A 277 15.87 -28.89 -3.29
C GLY A 277 16.68 -28.06 -2.30
N TRP A 278 16.33 -26.77 -2.13
CA TRP A 278 17.01 -25.87 -1.19
C TRP A 278 16.57 -26.13 0.25
N ARG A 279 17.47 -25.87 1.21
CA ARG A 279 17.21 -26.10 2.65
C ARG A 279 16.61 -24.87 3.31
#